data_AF-A0A1Y3XWX2-F1
#
_entry.id   AF-A0A1Y3XWX2-F1
#
_cell.length_a   1.000
_cell.length_b   1.000
_cell.length_c   1.000
_cell.angle_alpha   90.00
_cell.angle_beta   90.00
_cell.angle_gamma   90.00
#
_symmetry.space_group_name_H-M   'P 1'
#
loop_
_entity.id
_entity.type
_entity.pdbx_description
1 polymer ?
#
loop_
_entity_poly.entity_id
_entity_poly.type
_entity_poly.pdbx_seq_one_letter_code
_entity_poly.pdbx_strand_id
1 'polypeptide(L)'
;MRLTQGEIDTIVRIAREIYGWGVEVFLFGSRTDDSKRGGDIDLLVRSTGEKKGILERVRMVTRLKLALGDRKIDVIGDYEDNAVVQEALLHGIRLI
;
A
#
# COMPACT_ATOMS: atom_id res chain seq x y z
N MET A 1 1.18 -0.76 15.11
CA MET A 1 1.40 -0.40 13.69
C MET A 1 2.80 0.17 13.54
N ARG A 2 3.64 -0.46 12.71
CA ARG A 2 5.07 -0.14 12.58
C ARG A 2 5.37 0.81 11.41
N LEU A 3 4.53 1.84 11.25
CA LEU A 3 4.77 2.97 10.34
C LEU A 3 4.69 4.27 11.14
N THR A 4 5.61 5.18 10.87
CA THR A 4 5.55 6.55 11.40
C THR A 4 4.53 7.38 10.64
N GLN A 5 4.05 8.47 11.24
CA GLN A 5 3.10 9.36 10.57
C GLN A 5 3.66 9.92 9.25
N GLY A 6 4.94 10.31 9.21
CA GLY A 6 5.57 10.81 7.97
C GLY A 6 5.65 9.76 6.86
N GLU A 7 5.77 8.47 7.20
CA GLU A 7 5.70 7.39 6.22
C GLU A 7 4.28 7.22 5.67
N ILE A 8 3.27 7.28 6.55
CA ILE A 8 1.86 7.23 6.15
C ILE A 8 1.53 8.41 5.22
N ASP A 9 1.91 9.62 5.60
CA ASP A 9 1.68 10.83 4.79
C ASP A 9 2.35 10.71 3.42
N THR A 10 3.55 10.14 3.37
CA THR A 10 4.27 9.87 2.11
C THR A 10 3.55 8.84 1.24
N ILE A 11 3.06 7.74 1.83
CA ILE A 11 2.29 6.71 1.13
C ILE A 11 1.01 7.30 0.54
N VAL A 12 0.25 8.02 1.37
CA VAL A 12 -1.02 8.65 0.99
C VAL A 12 -0.83 9.65 -0.13
N ARG A 13 0.18 10.52 -0.02
CA ARG A 13 0.50 11.51 -1.05
C ARG A 13 0.84 10.83 -2.39
N ILE A 14 1.73 9.85 -2.38
CA ILE A 14 2.15 9.14 -3.60
C ILE A 14 0.97 8.37 -4.23
N ALA A 15 0.13 7.72 -3.42
CA ALA A 15 -1.05 7.02 -3.90
C ALA A 15 -2.00 7.99 -4.61
N ARG A 16 -2.31 9.14 -4.00
CA ARG A 16 -3.19 10.15 -4.61
C ARG A 16 -2.61 10.77 -5.88
N GLU A 17 -1.30 10.98 -5.94
CA GLU A 17 -0.63 11.50 -7.15
C GLU A 17 -0.70 10.52 -8.34
N ILE A 18 -0.80 9.20 -8.09
CA ILE A 18 -0.82 8.18 -9.15
C ILE A 18 -2.24 7.74 -9.49
N TYR A 19 -3.07 7.49 -8.48
CA TYR A 19 -4.40 6.88 -8.61
C TYR A 19 -5.55 7.90 -8.46
N GLY A 20 -5.25 9.14 -8.07
CA GLY A 20 -6.24 10.19 -7.84
C GLY A 20 -6.89 10.13 -6.45
N TRP A 21 -7.92 10.95 -6.24
CA TRP A 21 -8.53 11.14 -4.92
C TRP A 21 -9.42 9.98 -4.45
N GLY A 22 -9.91 9.14 -5.38
CA GLY A 22 -10.74 7.97 -5.08
C GLY A 22 -9.94 6.71 -4.74
N VAL A 23 -8.66 6.84 -4.41
CA VAL A 23 -7.81 5.71 -4.03
C VAL A 23 -7.98 5.37 -2.57
N GLU A 24 -8.11 4.08 -2.28
CA GLU A 24 -8.06 3.49 -0.96
C GLU A 24 -6.74 2.76 -0.80
N VAL A 25 -6.11 2.90 0.37
CA VAL A 25 -4.84 2.22 0.65
C VAL A 25 -4.93 1.52 1.99
N PHE A 26 -4.59 0.25 2.00
CA PHE A 26 -4.58 -0.58 3.21
C PHE A 26 -3.17 -1.08 3.47
N LEU A 27 -2.67 -0.88 4.69
CA LEU A 27 -1.50 -1.57 5.19
C LEU A 27 -1.92 -2.96 5.68
N PHE A 28 -1.26 -4.01 5.22
CA PHE A 28 -1.48 -5.35 5.72
C PHE A 28 -0.15 -6.05 6.06
N GLY A 29 -0.22 -7.34 6.40
CA GLY A 29 0.96 -8.14 6.67
C GLY A 29 1.63 -7.83 8.01
N SER A 30 2.95 -7.93 8.07
CA SER A 30 3.70 -7.94 9.34
C SER A 30 3.73 -6.58 10.07
N ARG A 31 3.46 -5.46 9.38
CA ARG A 31 3.54 -4.11 9.97
C ARG A 31 2.25 -3.60 10.60
N THR A 32 1.16 -4.34 10.51
CA THR A 32 -0.08 -4.00 11.22
C THR A 32 0.07 -4.19 12.74
N ASP A 33 0.95 -5.09 13.17
CA ASP A 33 1.16 -5.49 14.56
C ASP A 33 2.61 -5.22 15.01
N ASP A 34 2.77 -4.53 16.14
CA ASP A 34 4.09 -4.17 16.67
C ASP A 34 4.85 -5.36 17.26
N SER A 35 4.15 -6.45 17.60
CA SER A 35 4.73 -7.69 18.12
C SER A 35 5.32 -8.60 17.05
N LYS A 36 4.95 -8.40 15.77
CA LYS A 36 5.37 -9.26 14.66
C LYS A 36 6.77 -8.92 14.15
N ARG A 37 7.53 -9.96 13.84
CA ARG A 37 8.84 -9.87 13.17
C ARG A 37 8.61 -9.81 11.66
N GLY A 38 9.24 -8.83 11.01
CA GLY A 38 9.05 -8.53 9.60
C GLY A 38 9.61 -7.14 9.29
N GLY A 39 10.03 -6.95 8.03
CA GLY A 39 10.66 -5.72 7.56
C GLY A 39 9.99 -5.09 6.34
N ASP A 40 9.06 -5.79 5.68
CA ASP A 40 8.48 -5.34 4.42
C ASP A 40 7.25 -4.45 4.68
N ILE A 41 6.94 -3.53 3.77
CA ILE A 41 5.67 -2.78 3.76
C ILE A 41 4.77 -3.44 2.73
N ASP A 42 3.69 -4.06 3.18
CA ASP A 42 2.69 -4.69 2.31
C ASP A 42 1.48 -3.76 2.18
N LEU A 43 1.21 -3.26 0.96
CA LEU A 43 0.12 -2.31 0.68
C LEU A 43 -0.87 -2.89 -0.32
N LEU A 44 -2.16 -2.79 -0.03
CA LEU A 44 -3.23 -3.01 -1.00
C LEU A 44 -3.73 -1.64 -1.45
N VAL A 45 -3.84 -1.45 -2.77
CA VAL A 45 -4.30 -0.20 -3.38
C VAL A 45 -5.54 -0.48 -4.22
N ARG A 46 -6.64 0.21 -3.93
CA ARG A 46 -7.90 0.09 -4.67
C ARG A 46 -8.37 1.42 -5.21
N SER A 47 -8.76 1.45 -6.48
CA SER A 47 -9.40 2.63 -7.08
C SER A 47 -10.91 2.42 -7.09
N THR A 48 -11.69 3.42 -6.68
CA THR A 48 -13.17 3.38 -6.80
C THR A 48 -13.67 3.62 -8.23
N GLY A 49 -12.80 4.10 -9.12
CA GLY A 49 -13.11 4.41 -10.52
C GLY A 49 -12.47 3.44 -11.51
N GLU A 50 -11.82 3.98 -12.53
CA GLU A 50 -11.07 3.18 -13.51
C GLU A 50 -9.94 2.41 -12.80
N LYS A 51 -9.98 1.08 -12.93
CA LYS A 51 -8.92 0.21 -12.41
C LYS A 51 -7.59 0.55 -13.07
N LYS A 52 -6.55 0.69 -12.26
CA LYS A 52 -5.20 0.97 -12.75
C LYS A 52 -4.42 -0.32 -12.91
N GLY A 53 -3.58 -0.36 -13.93
CA GLY A 53 -2.89 -1.57 -14.33
C GLY A 53 -1.57 -1.79 -13.60
N ILE A 54 -0.77 -2.69 -14.18
CA ILE A 54 0.57 -3.02 -13.69
C ILE A 54 1.50 -1.78 -13.71
N LEU A 55 1.33 -0.86 -14.67
CA LEU A 55 2.20 0.32 -14.80
C LEU A 55 2.10 1.27 -13.60
N GLU A 56 0.89 1.54 -13.11
CA GLU A 56 0.67 2.39 -11.94
C GLU A 56 1.19 1.72 -10.66
N ARG A 57 1.01 0.39 -10.54
CA ARG A 57 1.59 -0.41 -9.45
C ARG A 57 3.12 -0.27 -9.43
N VAL A 58 3.78 -0.50 -10.56
CA VAL A 58 5.25 -0.36 -10.68
C VAL A 58 5.68 1.06 -10.33
N ARG A 59 4.98 2.08 -10.85
CA ARG A 59 5.26 3.49 -10.54
C ARG A 59 5.15 3.77 -9.05
N MET A 60 4.15 3.22 -8.38
CA MET A 60 3.97 3.37 -6.93
C MET A 60 5.11 2.71 -6.15
N VAL A 61 5.45 1.45 -6.46
CA VAL A 61 6.58 0.75 -5.83
C VAL A 61 7.87 1.56 -5.97
N THR A 62 8.18 2.05 -7.17
CA THR A 62 9.38 2.86 -7.43
C THR A 62 9.38 4.16 -6.61
N ARG A 63 8.28 4.92 -6.60
CA ARG A 63 8.23 6.20 -5.87
C ARG A 63 8.28 6.01 -4.36
N LEU A 64 7.66 4.95 -3.84
CA LEU A 64 7.72 4.63 -2.42
C LEU A 64 9.14 4.23 -2.00
N LYS A 65 9.85 3.40 -2.78
CA LYS A 65 11.25 3.06 -2.50
C LYS A 65 12.17 4.29 -2.51
N LEU A 66 11.97 5.21 -3.46
CA LEU A 66 12.74 6.45 -3.51
C LEU A 66 12.48 7.35 -2.28
N ALA A 67 11.25 7.39 -1.78
CA ALA A 67 10.85 8.27 -0.68
C ALA A 67 11.10 7.68 0.72
N LEU A 68 10.95 6.36 0.87
CA LEU A 68 11.05 5.65 2.16
C LEU A 68 12.37 4.88 2.33
N GLY A 69 13.26 4.98 1.35
CA GLY A 69 14.53 4.26 1.28
C GLY A 69 14.37 2.84 0.76
N ASP A 70 15.48 2.08 0.78
CA ASP A 70 15.60 0.75 0.16
C ASP A 70 14.88 -0.37 0.93
N ARG A 71 13.82 -0.01 1.66
CA ARG A 71 12.90 -0.94 2.30
C ARG A 71 12.21 -1.77 1.21
N LYS A 72 11.99 -3.06 1.49
CA LYS A 72 11.18 -3.89 0.62
C LYS A 72 9.72 -3.48 0.80
N ILE A 73 9.11 -3.07 -0.30
CA ILE A 73 7.72 -2.59 -0.37
C ILE A 73 7.03 -3.44 -1.43
N ASP A 74 5.99 -4.15 -1.01
CA ASP A 74 5.09 -4.85 -1.92
C ASP A 74 3.77 -4.08 -2.01
N VAL A 75 3.27 -3.99 -3.23
CA VAL A 75 2.02 -3.29 -3.54
C VAL A 75 1.17 -4.24 -4.34
N ILE A 76 -0.03 -4.57 -3.86
CA ILE A 76 -1.04 -5.35 -4.58
C ILE A 76 -2.02 -4.38 -5.25
N GLY A 77 -2.28 -4.60 -6.53
CA GLY A 77 -3.15 -3.74 -7.34
C GLY A 77 -4.63 -4.12 -7.25
N ASP A 78 -5.48 -3.22 -7.73
CA ASP A 78 -6.94 -3.33 -7.67
C ASP A 78 -7.57 -4.37 -8.63
N TYR A 79 -6.77 -4.84 -9.59
CA TYR A 79 -7.11 -5.89 -10.55
C TYR A 79 -6.94 -7.30 -10.00
N GLU A 80 -6.30 -7.45 -8.84
CA GLU A 80 -6.10 -8.74 -8.17
C GLU A 80 -7.29 -9.04 -7.25
N ASP A 81 -7.74 -10.30 -7.23
CA ASP A 81 -8.72 -10.80 -6.27
C ASP A 81 -8.33 -12.22 -5.87
N ASN A 82 -7.49 -12.30 -4.83
CA ASN A 82 -6.93 -13.53 -4.31
C ASN A 82 -6.98 -13.53 -2.77
N ALA A 83 -6.58 -14.62 -2.14
CA ALA A 83 -6.63 -14.75 -0.68
C ALA A 83 -5.86 -13.64 0.06
N VAL A 84 -4.80 -13.09 -0.54
CA VAL A 84 -4.02 -11.99 0.06
C VAL A 84 -4.81 -10.69 0.05
N VAL A 85 -5.56 -10.41 -1.02
CA VAL A 85 -6.47 -9.26 -1.08
C VAL A 85 -7.56 -9.37 -0.01
N GLN A 86 -8.13 -10.56 0.17
CA GLN A 86 -9.15 -10.79 1.20
C GLN A 86 -8.58 -10.59 2.61
N GLU A 87 -7.38 -11.09 2.88
CA GLU A 87 -6.66 -10.86 4.14
C GLU A 87 -6.41 -9.36 4.40
N ALA A 88 -5.98 -8.63 3.38
CA ALA A 88 -5.74 -7.20 3.47
C ALA A 88 -7.02 -6.39 3.72
N LEU A 89 -8.16 -6.79 3.15
CA LEU A 89 -9.45 -6.14 3.38
C LEU A 89 -10.04 -6.45 4.76
N LEU A 90 -9.85 -7.68 5.26
CA LEU A 90 -10.39 -8.11 6.55
C LEU A 90 -9.56 -7.65 7.74
N HIS A 91 -8.24 -7.68 7.62
CA HIS A 91 -7.31 -7.45 8.74
C HIS A 91 -6.35 -6.28 8.54
N GLY A 92 -6.39 -5.63 7.36
CA GLY A 92 -5.55 -4.48 7.07
C GLY A 92 -6.01 -3.20 7.77
N ILE A 93 -5.06 -2.28 7.95
CA ILE A 93 -5.30 -0.94 8.49
C ILE A 93 -5.48 0.00 7.30
N ARG A 94 -6.66 0.60 7.17
CA ARG A 94 -6.94 1.63 6.15
C ARG A 94 -6.15 2.90 6.47
N LEU A 95 -5.36 3.36 5.51
CA LEU A 95 -4.57 4.60 5.60
C LEU A 95 -5.33 5.80 5.00
N ILE A 96 -6.09 5.58 3.91
CA ILE A 96 -7.01 6.51 3.26
C ILE A 96 -8.18 5.75 2.64
#